data_AF-A0A7C3CUT2-F1
#
_entry.id   AF-A0A7C3CUT2-F1
#
_cell.length_a   1.000
_cell.length_b   1.000
_cell.length_c   1.000
_cell.angle_alpha   90.00
_cell.angle_beta   90.00
_cell.angle_gamma   90.00
#
_symmetry.space_group_name_H-M   'P 1'
#
loop_
_entity.id
_entity.type
_entity.pdbx_description
1 polymer ?
#
loop_
_entity_poly.entity_id
_entity_poly.type
_entity_poly.pdbx_seq_one_letter_code
_entity_poly.pdbx_strand_id
1 'polypeptide(L)' 'TTQQEMIRNYIKPVIENVEKQGKGKTRFLDGILVQIALEQLRERFPDKYVAVKTGREGKKFVVINAFHNTSKSQH' A
#
# COMPACT_ATOMS: atom_id res chain seq x y z
N THR A 1 20.79 -3.03 -9.81
CA THR A 1 19.60 -2.43 -9.15
C THR A 1 19.18 -3.33 -8.03
N THR A 2 19.04 -2.80 -6.81
CA THR A 2 18.56 -3.58 -5.66
C THR A 2 17.03 -3.71 -5.71
N GLN A 3 16.46 -4.70 -5.01
CA GLN A 3 15.00 -4.88 -4.94
C GLN A 3 14.29 -3.64 -4.36
N GLN A 4 14.94 -2.94 -3.42
CA GLN A 4 14.45 -1.68 -2.86
C GLN A 4 14.32 -0.59 -3.93
N GLU A 5 15.33 -0.44 -4.78
CA GLU A 5 15.33 0.58 -5.85
C GLU A 5 14.29 0.28 -6.94
N MET A 6 14.12 -1.00 -7.27
CA MET A 6 13.08 -1.44 -8.20
C MET A 6 11.70 -1.11 -7.66
N ILE A 7 11.43 -1.42 -6.39
CA ILE A 7 10.14 -1.13 -5.76
C ILE A 7 9.92 0.37 -5.63
N ARG A 8 10.94 1.16 -5.28
CA ARG A 8 10.83 2.62 -5.18
C ARG A 8 10.35 3.24 -6.49
N ASN A 9 10.89 2.81 -7.62
CA ASN A 9 10.44 3.29 -8.93
C ASN A 9 9.05 2.77 -9.29
N TYR A 10 8.75 1.52 -8.95
CA TYR A 10 7.45 0.90 -9.23
C TYR A 10 6.28 1.56 -8.47
N ILE A 11 6.48 1.98 -7.21
CA ILE A 11 5.40 2.56 -6.39
C ILE A 11 5.15 4.05 -6.65
N LYS A 12 6.02 4.76 -7.40
CA LYS A 12 5.82 6.18 -7.77
C LYS A 12 4.40 6.49 -8.27
N PRO A 13 3.86 5.79 -9.29
CA PRO A 13 2.49 6.05 -9.75
C PRO A 13 1.42 5.73 -8.69
N VAL A 14 1.69 4.82 -7.75
CA VAL A 14 0.77 4.54 -6.64
C VAL A 14 0.76 5.71 -5.66
N ILE A 15 1.94 6.26 -5.33
CA ILE A 15 2.10 7.43 -4.46
C ILE A 15 1.36 8.63 -5.06
N GLU A 16 1.58 8.93 -6.34
CA GLU A 16 0.91 10.04 -7.03
C GLU A 16 -0.62 9.89 -7.01
N ASN A 17 -1.13 8.67 -7.18
CA ASN A 17 -2.57 8.41 -7.09
C ASN A 17 -3.11 8.63 -5.68
N VAL A 18 -2.37 8.22 -4.64
CA VAL A 18 -2.76 8.43 -3.24
C VAL A 18 -2.76 9.92 -2.89
N GLU A 19 -1.79 10.69 -3.37
CA GLU A 19 -1.73 12.14 -3.14
C GLU A 19 -2.89 12.87 -3.81
N LYS A 20 -3.30 12.43 -5.02
CA LYS A 20 -4.41 13.04 -5.76
C LYS A 20 -5.79 12.61 -5.27
N GLN A 21 -5.96 11.33 -4.92
CA GLN A 21 -7.27 10.72 -4.65
C GLN A 21 -7.49 10.34 -3.18
N GLY A 22 -6.45 10.47 -2.35
CA GLY A 22 -6.47 10.06 -0.94
C GLY A 22 -6.33 8.55 -0.70
N LYS A 23 -6.38 7.73 -1.76
CA LYS A 23 -6.37 6.26 -1.70
C LYS A 23 -5.63 5.64 -2.89
N GLY A 24 -5.16 4.41 -2.73
CA GLY A 24 -4.44 3.69 -3.77
C GLY A 24 -4.24 2.22 -3.46
N LYS A 25 -3.78 1.47 -4.46
CA LYS A 25 -3.35 0.08 -4.29
C LYS A 25 -2.26 -0.27 -5.30
N THR A 26 -1.34 -1.13 -4.91
CA THR A 26 -0.36 -1.71 -5.84
C THR A 26 -1.02 -2.76 -6.74
N ARG A 27 -0.33 -3.18 -7.80
CA ARG A 27 -0.64 -4.49 -8.42
C ARG A 27 -0.16 -5.61 -7.48
N PHE A 28 -0.39 -6.85 -7.89
CA PHE A 28 0.12 -8.00 -7.15
C PHE A 28 1.65 -8.00 -7.12
N LEU A 29 2.20 -8.37 -5.96
CA LEU A 29 3.63 -8.46 -5.69
C LEU A 29 3.91 -9.80 -5.02
N ASP A 30 5.01 -10.43 -5.43
CA ASP A 30 5.40 -11.77 -4.97
C ASP A 30 6.46 -11.71 -3.88
N GLY A 31 6.37 -12.66 -2.94
CA GLY A 31 7.37 -12.90 -1.91
C GLY A 31 7.75 -11.63 -1.13
N ILE A 32 9.04 -11.31 -1.13
CA ILE A 32 9.60 -10.19 -0.37
C ILE A 32 9.21 -8.80 -0.93
N LEU A 33 8.85 -8.72 -2.21
CA LEU A 33 8.53 -7.44 -2.86
C LEU A 33 7.32 -6.75 -2.22
N VAL A 34 6.35 -7.53 -1.72
CA VAL A 34 5.19 -6.96 -1.02
C VAL A 34 5.58 -6.30 0.31
N GLN A 35 6.60 -6.84 1.01
CA GLN A 35 7.08 -6.29 2.27
C GLN A 35 7.87 -5.01 2.04
N ILE A 36 8.76 -5.02 1.04
CA ILE A 36 9.51 -3.82 0.64
C ILE A 36 8.55 -2.69 0.22
N ALA A 37 7.50 -3.02 -0.53
CA ALA A 37 6.49 -2.02 -0.92
C ALA A 37 5.70 -1.51 0.29
N LEU A 38 5.31 -2.40 1.22
CA LEU A 38 4.60 -2.03 2.44
C LEU A 38 5.41 -1.04 3.29
N GLU A 39 6.69 -1.31 3.49
CA GLU A 39 7.59 -0.48 4.29
C GLU A 39 7.76 0.92 3.68
N GLN A 40 8.10 1.01 2.39
CA GLN A 40 8.27 2.30 1.71
C GLN A 40 6.96 3.12 1.67
N LEU A 41 5.81 2.46 1.51
CA LEU A 41 4.52 3.14 1.51
C LEU A 41 4.12 3.65 2.90
N ARG A 42 4.48 2.93 3.98
CA ARG A 42 4.28 3.40 5.36
C ARG A 42 5.18 4.57 5.70
N GLU A 43 6.42 4.55 5.23
CA GLU A 43 7.35 5.66 5.39
C GLU A 43 6.84 6.91 4.65
N ARG A 44 6.29 6.75 3.43
CA ARG A 44 5.72 7.87 2.66
C ARG A 44 4.41 8.40 3.24
N PHE A 45 3.57 7.52 3.80
CA PHE A 45 2.24 7.86 4.29
C PHE A 45 2.03 7.38 5.75
N PRO A 46 2.76 7.95 6.71
CA PRO A 46 2.68 7.54 8.12
C PRO A 46 1.31 7.83 8.74
N ASP A 47 0.57 8.78 8.18
CA ASP A 47 -0.77 9.21 8.57
C ASP A 47 -1.91 8.46 7.85
N LYS A 48 -1.60 7.40 7.10
CA LYS A 48 -2.59 6.60 6.38
C LYS A 48 -2.58 5.14 6.81
N TYR A 49 -3.72 4.49 6.61
CA TYR A 49 -3.82 3.05 6.72
C TYR A 49 -3.16 2.38 5.51
N VAL A 50 -2.01 1.74 5.74
CA VAL A 50 -1.25 0.98 4.74
C VAL A 50 -1.13 -0.48 5.16
N ALA A 51 -1.71 -1.39 4.37
CA ALA A 51 -1.77 -2.81 4.71
C ALA A 51 -1.67 -3.72 3.49
N VAL A 52 -1.14 -4.93 3.71
CA VAL A 52 -1.15 -6.01 2.73
C VAL A 52 -2.53 -6.68 2.74
N LYS A 53 -3.09 -6.90 1.56
CA LYS A 53 -4.28 -7.72 1.34
C LYS A 53 -3.94 -8.87 0.40
N THR A 54 -4.64 -9.98 0.60
CA THR A 54 -4.60 -11.14 -0.27
C THR A 54 -5.79 -11.08 -1.22
N GLY A 55 -5.51 -11.08 -2.52
CA GLY A 55 -6.50 -11.14 -3.57
C GLY A 55 -6.92 -12.58 -3.87
N ARG A 56 -7.61 -12.75 -5.01
CA ARG A 56 -7.92 -14.08 -5.55
C ARG A 56 -6.62 -14.84 -5.84
N GLU A 57 -6.66 -16.16 -5.69
CA GLU A 57 -5.51 -17.05 -5.93
C GLU A 57 -4.30 -16.81 -4.99
N GLY A 58 -4.50 -16.17 -3.84
CA GLY A 58 -3.42 -15.98 -2.85
C GLY A 58 -2.43 -14.85 -3.16
N LYS A 59 -2.63 -14.12 -4.27
CA LYS A 59 -1.75 -13.03 -4.70
C LYS A 59 -1.85 -11.84 -3.76
N LYS A 60 -0.72 -11.30 -3.31
CA LYS A 60 -0.70 -10.21 -2.31
C LYS A 60 -0.52 -8.86 -2.98
N PHE A 61 -1.13 -7.82 -2.42
CA PHE A 61 -0.99 -6.43 -2.85
C PHE A 61 -1.11 -5.48 -1.66
N VAL A 62 -0.62 -4.25 -1.78
CA VAL A 62 -0.70 -3.24 -0.72
C VAL A 62 -1.85 -2.28 -1.02
N VAL A 63 -2.65 -1.95 -0.02
CA VAL A 63 -3.67 -0.89 -0.08
C VAL A 63 -3.30 0.28 0.81
N ILE A 64 -3.64 1.48 0.37
CA ILE A 64 -3.46 2.74 1.11
C ILE A 64 -4.80 3.47 1.14
N ASN A 65 -5.28 3.83 2.34
CA ASN A 65 -6.50 4.63 2.52
C ASN A 65 -6.33 5.58 3.72
N ALA A 66 -7.19 6.60 3.81
CA ALA A 66 -7.33 7.35 5.06
C ALA A 66 -7.72 6.41 6.21
N PHE A 67 -7.28 6.70 7.44
CA PHE A 67 -7.76 5.97 8.60
C PHE A 67 -9.28 6.15 8.71
N HIS A 68 -10.02 5.05 8.63
CA HIS A 68 -11.41 5.03 9.03
C HIS A 68 -11.44 4.97 10.55
N ASN A 69 -11.74 6.11 11.20
CA ASN A 69 -12.18 6.10 12.58
C ASN A 69 -13.62 5.55 12.61
N THR A 70 -13.79 4.24 12.41
CA THR A 70 -15.08 3.57 12.66
C THR A 70 -15.21 3.27 14.14
N SER A 71 -15.25 4.32 14.96
CA SER A 71 -16.13 4.35 16.12
C SER A 71 -17.52 4.73 15.62
N LYS A 72 -18.16 3.84 14.85
CA LYS A 72 -19.62 3.81 14.81
C LYS A 72 -20.03 2.72 15.78
N SER A 73 -20.40 3.17 16.98
CA SER A 73 -21.19 2.40 17.93
C SER A 73 -22.22 1.57 17.18
N GLN A 74 -22.23 0.27 17.46
CA GLN A 74 -23.47 -0.46 17.39
C GLN A 74 -24.40 0.21 18.42
N HIS A 75 -25.44 0.86 17.93
CA HIS A 75 -26.61 1.28 18.69
C HIS A 75 -27.81 0.71 17.95
#